data_AF-A0A7V9PJ72-F1
#
_entry.id   AF-A0A7V9PJ72-F1
#
_cell.length_a   1.000
_cell.length_b   1.000
_cell.length_c   1.000
_cell.angle_alpha   90.00
_cell.angle_beta   90.00
_cell.angle_gamma   90.00
#
_symmetry.space_group_name_H-M   'P 1'
#
loop_
_entity.id
_entity.type
_entity.pdbx_description
1 polymer ?
#
loop_
_entity_poly.entity_id
_entity_poly.type
_entity_poly.pdbx_seq_one_letter_code
_entity_poly.pdbx_strand_id
1 'polypeptide(L)' 'MSATLNPLYRFDTLVVGAANRLAFTAAKAVAESPGTVYNPLFIYARPGLGKTHLLMGIGHAARAINP' A
#
# COMPACT_ATOMS: atom_id res chain seq x y z
N MET A 1 -6.47 -14.21 -13.54
CA MET A 1 -7.50 -13.54 -12.72
C MET A 1 -7.00 -12.15 -12.37
N SER A 2 -7.54 -11.11 -13.01
CA SER A 2 -7.24 -9.72 -12.66
C SER A 2 -7.90 -9.43 -11.31
N ALA A 3 -7.12 -9.23 -10.25
CA ALA A 3 -7.68 -8.82 -8.96
C ALA A 3 -8.34 -7.45 -9.13
N THR A 4 -9.61 -7.34 -8.77
CA THR A 4 -10.35 -6.08 -8.83
C THR A 4 -9.86 -5.18 -7.69
N LEU A 5 -9.01 -4.20 -8.01
CA LEU A 5 -8.58 -3.18 -7.06
C LEU A 5 -9.65 -2.10 -6.93
N ASN A 6 -10.08 -1.78 -5.72
CA ASN A 6 -11.04 -0.71 -5.48
C ASN A 6 -10.39 0.65 -5.81
N PRO A 7 -10.95 1.45 -6.75
CA PRO A 7 -10.36 2.73 -7.15
C PRO A 7 -10.29 3.76 -6.01
N LEU A 8 -11.06 3.60 -4.94
CA LEU A 8 -11.03 4.49 -3.78
C LEU A 8 -9.82 4.27 -2.87
N TYR A 9 -9.17 3.11 -2.94
CA TYR A 9 -8.07 2.73 -2.04
C TYR A 9 -6.72 2.92 -2.70
N ARG A 10 -6.32 4.19 -2.84
CA ARG A 10 -5.06 4.63 -3.44
C ARG A 10 -4.22 5.38 -2.42
N PHE A 11 -2.92 5.54 -2.66
CA PHE A 11 -2.05 6.23 -1.70
C PHE A 11 -2.39 7.70 -1.50
N ASP A 12 -2.89 8.37 -2.55
CA ASP A 12 -3.33 9.77 -2.53
C ASP A 12 -4.59 10.00 -1.67
N THR A 13 -5.46 9.00 -1.55
CA THR A 13 -6.69 9.08 -0.74
C THR A 13 -6.48 8.67 0.73
N LEU A 14 -5.31 8.15 1.10
CA LEU A 14 -5.02 7.79 2.48
C LEU A 14 -4.49 9.00 3.26
N VAL A 15 -5.20 9.38 4.33
CA VAL A 15 -4.72 10.41 5.24
C VAL A 15 -3.54 9.88 6.07
N VAL A 16 -2.39 10.54 5.94
CA VAL A 16 -1.15 10.16 6.66
C VAL A 16 -1.01 10.97 7.94
N GLY A 17 -0.89 10.29 9.06
CA GLY A 17 -0.63 10.86 10.39
C GLY A 17 0.46 10.09 11.13
N ALA A 18 0.82 10.53 12.33
CA ALA A 18 1.89 9.90 13.11
C ALA A 18 1.69 8.39 13.30
N ALA A 19 0.44 7.95 13.51
CA ALA A 19 0.10 6.55 13.79
C ALA A 19 0.26 5.59 12.60
N ASN A 20 0.22 6.08 11.35
CA ASN A 20 0.31 5.24 10.14
C ASN A 20 1.45 5.63 9.20
N ARG A 21 2.23 6.67 9.52
CA ARG A 21 3.34 7.18 8.70
C ARG A 21 4.38 6.11 8.37
N LEU A 22 4.74 5.28 9.35
CA LEU A 22 5.72 4.20 9.12
C LEU A 22 5.18 3.18 8.11
N ALA A 23 3.95 2.69 8.32
CA ALA A 23 3.32 1.72 7.43
C ALA A 23 3.11 2.30 6.02
N PHE A 24 2.72 3.57 5.91
CA PHE A 24 2.58 4.27 4.63
C PHE A 24 3.91 4.40 3.89
N THR A 25 4.96 4.83 4.59
CA THR A 25 6.28 5.02 3.98
C THR A 25 6.87 3.69 3.52
N ALA A 26 6.75 2.62 4.33
CA ALA A 26 7.19 1.28 3.96
C ALA A 26 6.39 0.74 2.76
N ALA A 27 5.07 0.92 2.74
CA ALA A 27 4.22 0.52 1.61
C ALA A 27 4.60 1.27 0.32
N LYS A 28 4.86 2.58 0.41
CA LYS A 28 5.28 3.39 -0.74
C LYS A 28 6.65 2.95 -1.28
N ALA A 29 7.62 2.69 -0.41
CA ALA A 29 8.94 2.20 -0.80
C ALA A 29 8.89 0.83 -1.50
N VAL A 30 8.05 -0.09 -1.02
CA VAL A 30 7.82 -1.39 -1.69
C VAL A 30 7.14 -1.21 -3.04
N ALA A 31 6.19 -0.28 -3.15
CA ALA A 31 5.51 -0.02 -4.41
C ALA A 31 6.44 0.62 -5.45
N GLU A 32 7.35 1.52 -5.04
CA GLU A 32 8.33 2.19 -5.91
C GLU A 32 9.47 1.26 -6.34
N SER A 33 9.86 0.30 -5.51
CA SER A 33 10.91 -0.67 -5.82
C SER A 33 10.55 -2.07 -5.31
N PRO A 34 9.65 -2.77 -6.02
CA PRO A 34 9.16 -4.08 -5.60
C PRO A 34 10.29 -5.09 -5.38
N GLY A 35 10.26 -5.78 -4.23
CA GLY A 35 11.23 -6.83 -3.91
C GLY A 35 12.62 -6.36 -3.50
N THR A 36 12.91 -5.05 -3.55
CA THR A 36 14.26 -4.52 -3.25
C THR A 36 14.36 -3.98 -1.82
N VAL A 37 13.46 -3.05 -1.44
CA VAL A 37 13.55 -2.40 -0.12
C VAL A 37 13.10 -3.35 0.99
N TYR A 38 11.97 -4.02 0.79
CA TYR A 38 11.43 -5.00 1.72
C TYR A 38 10.81 -6.17 0.96
N ASN A 39 11.14 -7.40 1.41
CA ASN A 39 10.49 -8.63 0.97
C ASN A 39 10.65 -9.71 2.07
N PRO A 40 9.59 -10.02 2.86
CA PRO A 40 8.22 -9.53 2.76
C PRO A 40 7.99 -8.18 3.45
N LEU A 41 6.91 -7.48 3.06
CA LEU A 41 6.32 -6.39 3.84
C LEU A 41 5.15 -6.92 4.66
N PHE A 42 5.24 -6.83 5.99
CA PHE A 42 4.20 -7.27 6.91
C PHE A 42 3.62 -6.08 7.68
N ILE A 43 2.31 -5.85 7.56
CA ILE A 43 1.59 -4.78 8.25
C ILE A 43 0.54 -5.37 9.18
N TYR A 44 0.66 -5.09 10.48
CA TYR A 44 -0.27 -5.52 11.52
C TYR A 44 -0.89 -4.33 12.25
N ALA A 45 -2.20 -4.38 12.45
CA ALA A 45 -2.96 -3.35 13.15
C ALA A 45 -4.38 -3.85 13.49
N ARG A 46 -5.05 -3.20 14.45
CA ARG A 46 -6.48 -3.40 14.75
C ARG A 46 -7.37 -3.15 13.51
N PRO A 47 -8.64 -3.63 13.50
CA PRO A 47 -9.59 -3.31 12.43
C PRO A 47 -9.73 -1.80 12.20
N GLY A 48 -9.96 -1.39 10.94
CA GLY A 48 -10.20 0.03 10.59
C GLY A 48 -8.95 0.91 10.47
N LEU A 49 -7.73 0.38 10.67
CA LEU A 49 -6.50 1.18 10.64
C LEU A 49 -5.78 1.22 9.28
N GLY A 50 -6.50 1.01 8.17
CA GLY A 50 -5.97 1.24 6.82
C GLY A 50 -5.12 0.12 6.21
N LYS A 51 -5.03 -1.07 6.81
CA LYS A 51 -4.27 -2.22 6.26
C LYS A 51 -4.65 -2.54 4.80
N THR A 52 -5.94 -2.70 4.55
CA THR A 52 -6.48 -3.00 3.21
C THR A 52 -6.24 -1.84 2.24
N HIS A 53 -6.34 -0.60 2.72
CA HIS A 53 -6.10 0.60 1.92
C HIS A 53 -4.64 0.65 1.45
N LEU A 54 -3.69 0.40 2.35
CA LEU A 54 -2.26 0.32 2.02
C LEU A 54 -1.96 -0.79 1.03
N LEU A 55 -2.50 -2.00 1.24
CA LEU A 55 -2.32 -3.13 0.34
C LEU A 55 -2.84 -2.83 -1.08
N MET A 56 -4.05 -2.26 -1.18
CA MET A 56 -4.60 -1.88 -2.48
C MET A 56 -3.84 -0.70 -3.12
N GLY A 57 -3.34 0.24 -2.32
CA GLY A 57 -2.46 1.32 -2.78
C GLY A 57 -1.19 0.78 -3.45
N ILE A 58 -0.55 -0.23 -2.85
CA ILE A 58 0.59 -0.95 -3.46
C ILE A 58 0.17 -1.58 -4.79
N GLY A 59 -0.98 -2.26 -4.83
CA GLY A 59 -1.48 -2.89 -6.06
C GLY A 59 -1.75 -1.89 -7.20
N HIS A 60 -2.31 -0.73 -6.89
CA HIS A 60 -2.55 0.33 -7.89
C HIS A 60 -1.24 0.90 -8.41
N ALA A 61 -0.27 1.15 -7.52
CA ALA A 61 1.05 1.62 -7.92
C ALA A 61 1.80 0.58 -8.76
N ALA A 62 1.74 -0.70 -8.39
CA ALA A 62 2.33 -1.79 -9.16
C ALA A 62 1.75 -1.90 -10.58
N ARG A 63 0.42 -1.75 -10.73
CA ARG A 63 -0.23 -1.68 -12.05
C ARG A 63 0.17 -0.47 -12.88
N ALA A 64 0.42 0.66 -12.24
CA ALA A 64 0.87 1.86 -12.95
C ALA A 64 2.29 1.68 -13.51
N ILE A 65 3.13 0.91 -12.81
CA ILE A 65 4.51 0.60 -13.25
C ILE A 65 4.52 -0.49 -14.32
N ASN A 66 3.70 -1.54 -14.16
CA ASN A 66 3.55 -2.66 -15.09
C ASN A 66 2.06 -2.86 -15.43
N PRO A 67 1.54 -2.20 -16.49
CA PRO A 67 0.14 -2.30 -16.91
C PRO A 67 -0.24 -3.71 -17.40
#